data_AF-A0A920THA2-F1
#
_entry.id   AF-A0A920THA2-F1
#
_cell.length_a   1.000
_cell.length_b   1.000
_cell.length_c   1.000
_cell.angle_alpha   90.00
_cell.angle_beta   90.00
_cell.angle_gamma   90.00
#
_symmetry.space_group_name_H-M   'P 1'
#
loop_
_entity.id
_entity.type
_entity.pdbx_description
1 polymer ?
#
loop_
_entity_poly.entity_id
_entity_poly.type
_entity_poly.pdbx_seq_one_letter_code
_entity_poly.pdbx_strand_id
1 'polypeptide(L)'
;MQSKQEKFAIIGENIHTTRIVLRDGKRHKTLQNGDEIILYLDKSGNQNNIPVPGWFKKTQPYEQGQVKHFMIAVLEAINGDKETQQECASFVQAEALRQIRAGADFLDLNVDEVS
;
A
#
# COMPACT_ATOMS: atom_id res chain seq x y z
N MET A 1 35.64 31.29 14.66
CA MET A 1 34.29 30.69 14.83
C MET A 1 34.27 29.38 14.07
N GLN A 2 34.17 28.26 14.76
CA GLN A 2 34.10 26.95 14.11
C GLN A 2 32.68 26.80 13.56
N SER A 3 32.52 26.75 12.23
CA SER A 3 31.22 26.50 11.61
C SER A 3 30.74 25.13 12.09
N LYS A 4 29.60 25.09 12.78
CA LYS A 4 28.94 23.85 13.15
C LYS A 4 28.60 23.14 11.83
N GLN A 5 29.34 22.09 11.50
CA GLN A 5 29.11 21.31 10.29
C GLN A 5 27.69 20.73 10.40
N GLU A 6 26.76 21.22 9.59
CA GLU A 6 25.41 20.66 9.58
C GLU A 6 25.52 19.19 9.16
N LYS A 7 24.95 18.31 9.99
CA LYS A 7 24.95 16.88 9.70
C LYS A 7 24.02 16.65 8.51
N PHE A 8 24.60 16.36 7.37
CA PHE A 8 23.86 15.93 6.19
C PHE A 8 23.47 14.46 6.34
N ALA A 9 22.17 14.17 6.30
CA ALA A 9 21.60 12.83 6.29
C ALA A 9 20.50 12.78 5.23
N ILE A 10 20.37 11.64 4.56
CA ILE A 10 19.30 11.35 3.58
C ILE A 10 18.53 10.15 4.10
N ILE A 11 17.21 10.23 4.08
CA ILE A 11 16.28 9.16 4.43
C ILE A 11 15.68 8.59 3.15
N GLY A 12 16.07 7.35 2.81
CA GLY A 12 15.46 6.58 1.75
C GLY A 12 14.42 5.63 2.33
N GLU A 13 13.19 5.71 1.83
CA GLU A 13 12.09 4.80 2.20
C GLU A 13 11.69 3.90 1.03
N ASN A 14 11.12 2.73 1.33
CA ASN A 14 10.72 1.74 0.34
C ASN A 14 9.28 1.24 0.56
N ILE A 15 8.52 1.24 -0.54
CA ILE A 15 7.23 0.58 -0.69
C ILE A 15 7.45 -0.66 -1.55
N HIS A 16 7.15 -1.82 -0.99
CA HIS A 16 7.39 -3.10 -1.66
C HIS A 16 6.09 -3.88 -1.86
N THR A 17 5.90 -4.47 -3.03
CA THR A 17 4.72 -5.32 -3.27
C THR A 17 4.69 -6.62 -2.44
N THR A 18 5.80 -7.04 -1.83
CA THR A 18 5.83 -8.14 -0.85
C THR A 18 5.19 -7.78 0.49
N ARG A 19 4.96 -6.49 0.78
CA ARG A 19 4.51 -6.07 2.11
C ARG A 19 3.13 -6.66 2.40
N ILE A 20 3.04 -7.31 3.56
CA ILE A 20 1.83 -8.01 4.00
C ILE A 20 1.03 -7.20 5.01
N VAL A 21 -0.27 -7.42 5.01
CA VAL A 21 -1.15 -7.25 6.17
C VAL A 21 -1.81 -8.59 6.47
N LEU A 22 -2.16 -8.84 7.73
CA LEU A 22 -2.85 -10.07 8.12
C LEU A 22 -4.36 -9.95 7.89
N ARG A 23 -5.01 -11.05 7.48
CA ARG A 23 -6.47 -11.14 7.29
C ARG A 23 -7.26 -11.00 8.60
N ASP A 24 -6.66 -11.36 9.73
CA ASP A 24 -7.20 -11.11 11.06
C ASP A 24 -6.69 -9.79 11.68
N GLY A 25 -5.93 -9.01 10.90
CA GLY A 25 -5.33 -7.75 11.33
C GLY A 25 -6.25 -6.54 11.18
N LYS A 26 -5.90 -5.45 11.88
CA LYS A 26 -6.68 -4.20 11.93
C LYS A 26 -6.96 -3.54 10.57
N ARG A 27 -6.12 -3.81 9.57
CA ARG A 27 -6.26 -3.22 8.23
C ARG A 27 -7.14 -4.05 7.30
N HIS A 28 -7.49 -5.28 7.66
CA HIS A 28 -8.36 -6.12 6.86
C HIS A 28 -9.75 -6.19 7.46
N LYS A 29 -10.79 -6.22 6.61
CA LYS A 29 -12.17 -6.39 7.07
C LYS A 29 -12.96 -7.21 6.06
N THR A 30 -13.81 -8.09 6.55
CA THR A 30 -14.84 -8.76 5.76
C THR A 30 -16.17 -8.02 5.96
N LEU A 31 -16.78 -7.60 4.86
CA LEU A 31 -18.08 -6.93 4.82
C LEU A 31 -19.22 -7.95 4.95
N GLN A 32 -20.44 -7.47 5.21
CA GLN A 32 -21.62 -8.34 5.40
C GLN A 32 -21.97 -9.15 4.14
N ASN A 33 -21.63 -8.65 2.96
CA ASN A 33 -21.82 -9.32 1.68
C ASN A 33 -20.72 -10.36 1.36
N GLY A 34 -19.73 -10.53 2.25
CA GLY A 34 -18.61 -11.46 2.06
C GLY A 34 -17.39 -10.85 1.35
N ASP A 35 -17.46 -9.60 0.92
CA ASP A 35 -16.31 -8.93 0.31
C ASP A 35 -15.23 -8.66 1.36
N GLU A 36 -13.98 -8.81 0.93
CA GLU A 36 -12.82 -8.53 1.77
C GLU A 36 -12.15 -7.26 1.28
N ILE A 37 -11.83 -6.37 2.22
CA ILE A 37 -11.29 -5.05 1.93
C ILE A 37 -10.06 -4.77 2.79
N ILE A 38 -9.18 -3.91 2.28
CA ILE A 38 -8.01 -3.38 2.98
C ILE A 38 -8.27 -1.90 3.28
N LEU A 39 -8.28 -1.54 4.55
CA LEU A 39 -8.47 -0.18 5.05
C LEU A 39 -7.18 0.64 4.96
N TYR A 40 -7.33 1.90 4.58
CA TYR A 40 -6.26 2.89 4.57
C TYR A 40 -6.81 4.30 4.85
N LEU A 41 -5.90 5.25 5.11
CA LEU A 41 -6.22 6.66 5.17
C LEU A 41 -5.79 7.31 3.87
N ASP A 42 -6.70 8.04 3.22
CA ASP A 42 -6.38 8.79 2.02
C ASP A 42 -5.46 9.99 2.32
N LYS A 43 -5.07 10.73 1.27
CA LYS A 43 -4.21 11.92 1.40
C LYS A 43 -4.80 13.03 2.29
N SER A 44 -6.12 13.04 2.46
CA SER A 44 -6.88 14.00 3.26
C SER A 44 -7.16 13.49 4.69
N GLY A 45 -6.75 12.25 5.00
CA GLY A 45 -6.97 11.62 6.30
C GLY A 45 -8.32 10.91 6.44
N ASN A 46 -9.11 10.78 5.37
CA ASN A 46 -10.36 10.05 5.41
C ASN A 46 -10.09 8.54 5.34
N GLN A 47 -10.87 7.76 6.06
CA GLN A 47 -10.81 6.30 5.96
C GLN A 47 -11.42 5.86 4.62
N ASN A 48 -10.62 5.15 3.84
CA ASN A 48 -11.05 4.54 2.59
C ASN A 48 -10.56 3.08 2.52
N ASN A 49 -10.83 2.39 1.43
CA ASN A 49 -10.55 0.98 1.28
C ASN A 49 -10.24 0.60 -0.18
N ILE A 50 -9.58 -0.55 -0.35
CA ILE A 50 -9.43 -1.22 -1.65
C ILE A 50 -9.90 -2.67 -1.51
N PRO A 51 -10.47 -3.28 -2.57
CA PRO A 51 -10.93 -4.66 -2.51
C PRO A 51 -9.78 -5.67 -2.50
N VAL A 52 -9.99 -6.84 -1.90
CA VAL A 52 -9.16 -8.03 -2.10
C VAL A 52 -9.72 -8.80 -3.30
N PRO A 53 -9.07 -8.77 -4.47
CA PRO A 53 -9.64 -9.29 -5.70
C PRO A 53 -9.67 -10.82 -5.70
N GLY A 54 -10.62 -11.38 -6.44
CA GLY A 54 -10.85 -12.83 -6.49
C GLY A 54 -9.65 -13.65 -6.98
N TRP A 55 -8.78 -13.08 -7.82
CA TRP A 55 -7.54 -13.76 -8.25
C TRP A 55 -6.55 -13.91 -7.09
N PHE A 56 -6.44 -12.92 -6.20
CA PHE A 56 -5.52 -12.98 -5.07
C PHE A 56 -5.98 -14.02 -4.04
N LYS A 57 -7.29 -14.21 -3.89
CA LYS A 57 -7.89 -15.22 -2.99
C LYS A 57 -7.51 -16.67 -3.34
N LYS A 58 -6.94 -16.91 -4.52
CA LYS A 58 -6.48 -18.23 -5.00
C LYS A 58 -4.98 -18.45 -4.78
N THR A 59 -4.30 -17.52 -4.10
CA THR A 59 -2.84 -17.57 -3.91
C THR A 59 -2.47 -18.15 -2.55
N GLN A 60 -1.29 -18.78 -2.46
CA GLN A 60 -0.77 -19.33 -1.21
C GLN A 60 -0.69 -18.29 -0.07
N PRO A 61 -0.25 -17.03 -0.28
CA PRO A 61 -0.27 -16.02 0.78
C PRO A 61 -1.65 -15.83 1.39
N TYR A 62 -2.71 -15.80 0.56
CA TYR A 62 -4.07 -15.64 1.05
C TYR A 62 -4.53 -16.82 1.91
N GLU A 63 -4.21 -18.06 1.49
CA GLU A 63 -4.47 -19.27 2.28
C GLU A 63 -3.76 -19.25 3.64
N GLN A 64 -2.57 -18.63 3.69
CA GLN A 64 -1.79 -18.42 4.92
C GLN A 64 -2.24 -17.22 5.76
N GLY A 65 -3.37 -16.59 5.42
CA GLY A 65 -3.89 -15.45 6.16
C GLY A 65 -3.19 -14.12 5.85
N GLN A 66 -2.44 -14.04 4.76
CA GLN A 66 -1.66 -12.85 4.38
C GLN A 66 -2.26 -12.16 3.15
N VAL A 67 -2.25 -10.83 3.16
CA VAL A 67 -2.70 -10.01 2.04
C VAL A 67 -1.56 -9.09 1.60
N LYS A 68 -1.07 -9.30 0.38
CA LYS A 68 -0.03 -8.46 -0.25
C LYS A 68 -0.67 -7.20 -0.82
N HIS A 69 -1.09 -6.30 0.07
CA HIS A 69 -1.88 -5.12 -0.26
C HIS A 69 -1.27 -4.21 -1.34
N PHE A 70 0.06 -4.03 -1.37
CA PHE A 70 0.70 -3.25 -2.45
C PHE A 70 0.74 -3.99 -3.78
N MET A 71 0.93 -5.31 -3.78
CA MET A 71 0.82 -6.13 -5.00
C MET A 71 -0.57 -5.99 -5.62
N ILE A 72 -1.61 -6.15 -4.79
CA ILE A 72 -3.01 -5.98 -5.20
C ILE A 72 -3.22 -4.57 -5.76
N ALA A 73 -2.86 -3.54 -5.00
CA ALA A 73 -3.10 -2.17 -5.42
C ALA A 73 -2.39 -1.81 -6.73
N VAL A 74 -1.14 -2.22 -6.92
CA VAL A 74 -0.41 -1.94 -8.16
C VAL A 74 -1.06 -2.65 -9.36
N LEU A 75 -1.40 -3.94 -9.22
CA LEU A 75 -2.01 -4.70 -10.31
C LEU A 75 -3.42 -4.20 -10.67
N GLU A 76 -4.23 -3.90 -9.67
CA GLU A 76 -5.61 -3.40 -9.85
C GLU A 76 -5.61 -1.94 -10.34
N ALA A 77 -4.63 -1.12 -9.95
CA ALA A 77 -4.43 0.23 -10.50
C ALA A 77 -4.15 0.22 -12.02
N ILE A 78 -3.58 -0.87 -12.55
CA ILE A 78 -3.25 -1.03 -13.97
C ILE A 78 -4.37 -1.74 -14.73
N ASN A 79 -4.93 -2.82 -14.16
CA ASN A 79 -5.78 -3.76 -14.89
C ASN A 79 -7.26 -3.73 -14.48
N GLY A 80 -7.62 -3.07 -13.38
CA GLY A 80 -8.99 -3.02 -12.87
C GLY A 80 -9.93 -2.21 -13.76
N ASP A 81 -11.20 -2.16 -13.39
CA ASP A 81 -12.13 -1.17 -13.96
C ASP A 81 -11.77 0.25 -13.52
N LYS A 82 -12.44 1.26 -14.12
CA LYS A 82 -12.09 2.67 -13.89
C LYS A 82 -12.16 3.09 -12.41
N GLU A 83 -13.11 2.55 -11.66
CA GLU A 83 -13.29 2.88 -10.24
C GLU A 83 -12.17 2.23 -9.41
N THR A 84 -11.97 0.93 -9.61
CA THR A 84 -10.92 0.14 -8.97
C THR A 84 -9.53 0.70 -9.24
N GLN A 85 -9.27 1.10 -10.49
CA GLN A 85 -8.01 1.73 -10.88
C GLN A 85 -7.75 3.00 -10.07
N GLN A 86 -8.77 3.86 -9.95
CA GLN A 86 -8.68 5.12 -9.23
C GLN A 86 -8.49 4.92 -7.72
N GLU A 87 -9.22 3.98 -7.11
CA GLU A 87 -9.09 3.66 -5.68
C GLU A 87 -7.71 3.09 -5.36
N CYS A 88 -7.24 2.12 -6.14
CA CYS A 88 -5.95 1.49 -5.92
C CYS A 88 -4.78 2.46 -6.16
N ALA A 89 -4.86 3.31 -7.19
CA ALA A 89 -3.89 4.38 -7.38
C ALA A 89 -3.90 5.39 -6.22
N SER A 90 -5.08 5.71 -5.70
CA SER A 90 -5.22 6.60 -4.54
C SER A 90 -4.61 6.00 -3.27
N PHE A 91 -4.73 4.69 -3.08
CA PHE A 91 -4.08 3.95 -2.00
C PHE A 91 -2.54 4.07 -2.08
N VAL A 92 -1.94 3.76 -3.24
CA VAL A 92 -0.48 3.85 -3.43
C VAL A 92 0.01 5.29 -3.23
N GLN A 93 -0.71 6.26 -3.78
CA GLN A 93 -0.41 7.68 -3.58
C GLN A 93 -0.46 8.09 -2.10
N ALA A 94 -1.47 7.64 -1.34
CA ALA A 94 -1.59 7.98 0.07
C ALA A 94 -0.44 7.43 0.91
N GLU A 95 0.00 6.21 0.65
CA GLU A 95 1.13 5.58 1.35
C GLU A 95 2.47 6.25 1.02
N ALA A 96 2.67 6.66 -0.25
CA ALA A 96 3.82 7.45 -0.67
C ALA A 96 3.85 8.82 0.04
N LEU A 97 2.73 9.55 0.01
CA LEU A 97 2.61 10.85 0.67
C LEU A 97 2.80 10.75 2.18
N ARG A 98 2.38 9.66 2.82
CA ARG A 98 2.62 9.44 4.25
C ARG A 98 4.13 9.38 4.56
N GLN A 99 4.91 8.70 3.73
CA GLN A 99 6.36 8.58 3.93
C GLN A 99 7.09 9.89 3.63
N ILE A 100 6.68 10.61 2.58
CA ILE A 100 7.20 11.96 2.29
C ILE A 100 6.93 12.90 3.48
N ARG A 101 5.70 12.90 4.03
CA ARG A 101 5.35 13.71 5.21
C ARG A 101 6.13 13.30 6.47
N ALA A 102 6.61 12.06 6.54
CA ALA A 102 7.44 11.57 7.63
C ALA A 102 8.93 11.93 7.47
N GLY A 103 9.33 12.58 6.37
CA GLY A 103 10.69 13.04 6.13
C GLY A 103 11.50 12.19 5.16
N ALA A 104 10.87 11.38 4.30
CA ALA A 104 11.58 10.68 3.25
C ALA A 104 12.11 11.66 2.19
N ASP A 105 13.41 11.61 1.92
CA ASP A 105 14.09 12.37 0.87
C ASP A 105 14.04 11.62 -0.48
N PHE A 106 14.02 10.30 -0.43
CA PHE A 106 13.86 9.42 -1.59
C PHE A 106 12.83 8.33 -1.28
N LEU A 107 12.02 7.98 -2.28
CA LEU A 107 11.02 6.93 -2.18
C LEU A 107 11.19 5.93 -3.33
N ASP A 108 11.37 4.67 -2.99
CA ASP A 108 11.40 3.56 -3.92
C ASP A 108 10.06 2.80 -3.92
N LEU A 109 9.49 2.57 -5.10
CA LEU A 109 8.33 1.70 -5.29
C LEU A 109 8.79 0.45 -6.02
N ASN A 110 9.06 -0.62 -5.26
CA ASN A 110 9.49 -1.89 -5.79
C ASN A 110 8.30 -2.72 -6.27
N VAL A 111 8.33 -3.11 -7.55
CA VAL A 111 7.27 -3.84 -8.27
C VAL A 111 7.75 -5.19 -8.82
N ASP A 112 8.86 -5.74 -8.33
CA ASP A 112 9.56 -6.90 -8.92
C ASP A 112 8.69 -8.17 -8.96
N GLU A 113 7.69 -8.28 -8.09
CA GLU A 113 6.79 -9.43 -8.03
C GLU A 113 5.67 -9.40 -9.08
N VAL A 114 5.54 -8.29 -9.82
CA VAL A 114 4.45 -8.06 -10.78
C VAL A 114 4.93 -7.57 -12.16
N SER A 115 6.24 -7.43 -12.35
CA SER A 115 6.90 -6.98 -13.59
C SER A 115 7.40 -8.11 -14.46
#